data_AF-A0A917CAR3-F1
#
_entry.id   AF-A0A917CAR3-F1
#
_cell.length_a   1.000
_cell.length_b   1.000
_cell.length_c   1.000
_cell.angle_alpha   90.00
_cell.angle_beta   90.00
_cell.angle_gamma   90.00
#
_symmetry.space_group_name_H-M   'P 1'
#
loop_
_entity.id
_entity.type
_entity.pdbx_description
1 polymer ?
#
loop_
_entity_poly.entity_id
_entity_poly.type
_entity_poly.pdbx_seq_one_letter_code
_entity_poly.pdbx_strand_id
1 'polypeptide(L)'
;MSGQRQIKIEVRDGKVFLDGEEQSLEIEAVKTLHVRVTGLSRFSSLDRYAGTATRRTQIRGHGAIDDTVQVLGLSARTDKLEVSIQAAPPSEASEARIEWRSDLGWLAADWETRSAECWYLQCYVPAETFSELDQEYREGRLQVLSLGVRAAMWAPWSPFPHAERTPWHLLPGKHGTSAHVVGELGAINWGDQLPTEGPKAGHQHSHTTDTDDRLLQRTAEAPRSSARAIRDALTPYMWGMITVICLLVIIAVRSG
;
A
#
# COMPACT_ATOMS: atom_id res chain seq x y z
N MET A 1 9.96 10.25 -30.90
CA MET A 1 9.12 10.52 -29.72
C MET A 1 7.70 10.14 -30.07
N SER A 2 7.24 8.98 -29.62
CA SER A 2 5.83 8.56 -29.80
C SER A 2 4.97 9.52 -28.97
N GLY A 3 3.98 10.15 -29.59
CA GLY A 3 3.08 11.08 -28.89
C GLY A 3 2.24 10.30 -27.88
N GLN A 4 2.66 10.28 -26.61
CA GLN A 4 1.83 9.79 -25.53
C GLN A 4 0.58 10.68 -25.44
N ARG A 5 -0.58 10.10 -25.75
CA ARG A 5 -1.87 10.77 -25.58
C ARG A 5 -2.14 10.84 -24.08
N GLN A 6 -1.95 12.02 -23.51
CA GLN A 6 -2.30 12.28 -22.11
C GLN A 6 -3.82 12.21 -21.98
N ILE A 7 -4.32 11.21 -21.23
CA ILE A 7 -5.74 11.10 -20.90
C ILE A 7 -6.04 12.17 -19.84
N LYS A 8 -7.13 12.92 -20.02
CA LYS A 8 -7.56 13.91 -19.04
C LYS A 8 -8.09 13.17 -17.79
N ILE A 9 -7.54 13.54 -16.63
CA ILE A 9 -7.91 12.99 -15.33
C ILE A 9 -8.78 14.03 -14.62
N GLU A 10 -9.97 13.64 -14.17
CA GLU A 10 -10.84 14.47 -13.34
C GLU A 10 -11.02 13.84 -11.96
N VAL A 11 -10.79 14.61 -10.91
CA VAL A 11 -11.01 14.17 -9.52
C VAL A 11 -12.26 14.86 -9.00
N ARG A 12 -13.29 14.09 -8.67
CA ARG A 12 -14.57 14.61 -8.17
C ARG A 12 -15.14 13.67 -7.12
N ASP A 13 -15.63 14.23 -6.01
CA ASP A 13 -16.32 13.49 -4.93
C ASP A 13 -15.49 12.32 -4.37
N GLY A 14 -14.16 12.48 -4.28
CA GLY A 14 -13.24 11.44 -3.80
C GLY A 14 -12.99 10.29 -4.80
N LYS A 15 -13.47 10.44 -6.03
CA LYS A 15 -13.30 9.48 -7.12
C LYS A 15 -12.45 10.08 -8.23
N VAL A 16 -11.79 9.22 -8.99
CA VAL A 16 -11.05 9.61 -10.19
C VAL A 16 -11.77 9.09 -11.42
N PHE A 17 -11.97 9.97 -12.39
CA PHE A 17 -12.57 9.67 -13.69
C PHE A 17 -11.53 9.88 -14.78
N LEU A 18 -11.45 8.92 -15.70
CA LEU A 18 -10.65 9.00 -16.90
C LEU A 18 -11.53 9.40 -18.09
N ASP A 19 -11.07 10.36 -18.88
CA ASP A 19 -11.77 10.76 -20.11
C ASP A 19 -11.92 9.58 -21.06
N GLY A 20 -13.17 9.19 -21.34
CA GLY A 20 -13.52 8.02 -22.16
C GLY A 20 -13.76 6.72 -21.39
N GLU A 21 -13.64 6.70 -20.06
CA GLU A 21 -14.00 5.54 -19.24
C GLU A 21 -15.29 5.79 -18.45
N GLU A 22 -16.18 4.79 -18.44
CA GLU A 22 -17.45 4.85 -17.69
C GLU A 22 -17.26 4.55 -16.19
N GLN A 23 -16.17 3.88 -15.83
CA GLN A 23 -15.92 3.42 -14.47
C GLN A 23 -15.00 4.39 -13.72
N SER A 24 -15.42 4.82 -12.54
CA SER A 24 -14.57 5.58 -11.63
C SER A 24 -13.57 4.70 -10.90
N LEU A 25 -12.42 5.25 -10.57
CA LEU A 25 -11.49 4.68 -9.60
C LEU A 25 -11.78 5.23 -8.20
N GLU A 26 -11.59 4.37 -7.20
CA GLU A 26 -11.67 4.72 -5.78
C GLU A 26 -10.36 4.37 -5.08
N ILE A 27 -10.09 5.04 -3.95
CA ILE A 27 -8.93 4.71 -3.12
C ILE A 27 -9.20 3.37 -2.43
N GLU A 28 -8.36 2.39 -2.72
CA GLU A 28 -8.30 1.12 -2.01
C GLU A 28 -7.27 1.25 -0.88
N ALA A 29 -7.75 1.30 0.37
CA ALA A 29 -6.92 1.46 1.55
C ALA A 29 -6.60 0.13 2.27
N VAL A 30 -7.26 -0.98 1.89
CA VAL A 30 -7.28 -2.20 2.72
C VAL A 30 -6.35 -3.30 2.19
N LYS A 31 -6.02 -3.29 0.90
CA LYS A 31 -5.23 -4.37 0.29
C LYS A 31 -3.73 -4.18 0.58
N THR A 32 -3.02 -5.31 0.71
CA THR A 32 -1.55 -5.34 0.87
C THR A 32 -0.92 -5.75 -0.47
N LEU A 33 0.05 -4.98 -0.94
CA LEU A 33 0.91 -5.30 -2.07
C LEU A 33 2.04 -6.22 -1.58
N HIS A 34 2.07 -7.44 -2.09
CA HIS A 34 3.11 -8.41 -1.77
C HIS A 34 4.26 -8.27 -2.77
N VAL A 35 5.48 -8.13 -2.25
CA VAL A 35 6.69 -7.95 -3.06
C VAL A 35 7.74 -8.95 -2.63
N ARG A 36 8.16 -9.81 -3.56
CA ARG A 36 9.28 -10.72 -3.38
C ARG A 36 10.56 -10.07 -3.92
N VAL A 37 11.58 -9.94 -3.09
CA VAL A 37 12.85 -9.30 -3.46
C VAL A 37 13.95 -10.34 -3.57
N THR A 38 14.69 -10.31 -4.67
CA THR A 38 15.80 -11.22 -4.97
C THR A 38 16.99 -10.44 -5.53
N GLY A 39 18.12 -11.12 -5.78
CA GLY A 39 19.32 -10.48 -6.33
C GLY A 39 19.88 -9.42 -5.39
N LEU A 40 19.89 -9.73 -4.09
CA LEU A 40 20.20 -8.75 -3.06
C LEU A 40 21.64 -8.28 -3.15
N SER A 41 21.83 -6.98 -3.00
CA SER A 41 23.14 -6.33 -2.93
C SER A 41 23.17 -5.31 -1.81
N ARG A 42 24.30 -5.22 -1.12
CA ARG A 42 24.53 -4.20 -0.09
C ARG A 42 25.21 -3.00 -0.72
N PHE A 43 24.61 -1.82 -0.54
CA PHE A 43 25.12 -0.56 -1.07
C PHE A 43 25.36 0.43 0.08
N SER A 44 26.50 1.12 0.04
CA SER A 44 26.82 2.21 0.97
C SER A 44 27.15 3.47 0.20
N SER A 45 26.50 4.58 0.52
CA SER A 45 26.84 5.92 0.05
C SER A 45 27.31 6.80 1.21
N LEU A 46 28.08 7.84 0.84
CA LEU A 46 28.41 8.94 1.72
C LEU A 46 27.90 10.21 1.05
N ASP A 47 26.85 10.77 1.61
CA ASP A 47 26.20 11.97 1.07
C ASP A 47 26.62 13.17 1.93
N ARG A 48 27.05 14.27 1.31
CA ARG A 48 27.36 15.50 2.02
C ARG A 48 26.27 16.53 1.74
N TYR A 49 25.52 16.89 2.77
CA TYR A 49 24.48 17.91 2.69
C TYR A 49 24.66 18.95 3.80
N ALA A 50 24.60 20.24 3.44
CA ALA A 50 24.79 21.36 4.36
C ALA A 50 26.06 21.26 5.24
N GLY A 51 27.15 20.72 4.69
CA GLY A 51 28.43 20.58 5.38
C GLY A 51 28.59 19.30 6.21
N THR A 52 27.50 18.60 6.52
CA THR A 52 27.52 17.33 7.26
C THR A 52 27.61 16.15 6.29
N ALA A 53 28.52 15.22 6.57
CA ALA A 53 28.62 13.96 5.84
C ALA A 53 27.77 12.89 6.53
N THR A 54 26.78 12.36 5.81
CA THR A 54 25.91 11.30 6.29
C THR A 54 26.21 10.03 5.51
N ARG A 55 26.66 8.98 6.21
CA ARG A 55 26.80 7.66 5.62
C ARG A 55 25.43 6.99 5.60
N ARG A 56 25.04 6.47 4.44
CA ARG A 56 23.81 5.69 4.26
C ARG A 56 24.19 4.28 3.82
N THR A 57 23.60 3.29 4.48
CA THR A 57 23.69 1.89 4.06
C THR A 57 22.30 1.42 3.72
N GLN A 58 22.18 0.65 2.64
CA GLN A 58 20.93 0.07 2.19
C GLN A 58 21.17 -1.33 1.61
N ILE A 59 20.18 -2.18 1.71
CA ILE A 59 20.09 -3.44 0.97
C ILE A 59 19.18 -3.19 -0.22
N ARG A 60 19.64 -3.53 -1.42
CA ARG A 60 18.91 -3.37 -2.68
C ARG A 60 18.64 -4.71 -3.32
N GLY A 61 17.63 -4.78 -4.17
CA GLY A 61 17.39 -5.95 -5.01
C GLY A 61 16.26 -5.71 -6.00
N HIS A 62 15.93 -6.76 -6.74
CA HIS A 62 14.85 -6.74 -7.72
C HIS A 62 13.58 -7.31 -7.10
N GLY A 63 12.54 -6.49 -7.03
CA GLY A 63 11.22 -6.85 -6.55
C GLY A 63 10.34 -7.37 -7.68
N ALA A 64 9.65 -8.48 -7.43
CA ALA A 64 8.52 -8.97 -8.21
C ALA A 64 7.24 -8.79 -7.38
N ILE A 65 6.20 -8.26 -8.01
CA ILE A 65 4.90 -8.00 -7.41
C ILE A 65 3.96 -9.12 -7.84
N ASP A 66 3.14 -9.63 -6.91
CA ASP A 66 2.11 -10.65 -7.24
C ASP A 66 0.89 -10.07 -8.00
N ASP A 67 1.01 -8.83 -8.49
CA ASP A 67 -0.04 -8.00 -9.08
C ASP A 67 0.63 -7.01 -10.07
N THR A 68 -0.12 -6.05 -10.60
CA THR A 68 0.40 -4.99 -11.47
C THR A 68 0.07 -3.60 -10.91
N VAL A 69 1.08 -2.72 -10.93
CA VAL A 69 0.95 -1.30 -10.61
C VAL A 69 1.10 -0.49 -11.90
N GLN A 70 0.34 0.57 -12.06
CA GLN A 70 0.38 1.46 -13.22
C GLN A 70 0.24 2.92 -12.84
N VAL A 71 0.68 3.82 -13.73
CA VAL A 71 0.46 5.25 -13.58
C VAL A 71 -0.77 5.67 -14.37
N LEU A 72 -1.71 6.30 -13.69
CA LEU A 72 -2.97 6.69 -14.28
C LEU A 72 -2.78 7.66 -15.46
N GLY A 73 -3.45 7.37 -16.59
CA GLY A 73 -3.40 8.20 -17.80
C GLY A 73 -2.08 8.12 -18.59
N LEU A 74 -1.14 7.25 -18.17
CA LEU A 74 0.11 6.96 -18.86
C LEU A 74 0.17 5.48 -19.24
N SER A 75 1.06 5.13 -20.17
CA SER A 75 1.31 3.73 -20.54
C SER A 75 2.25 2.99 -19.57
N ALA A 76 2.70 3.66 -18.50
CA ALA A 76 3.63 3.10 -17.54
C ALA A 76 2.92 2.08 -16.63
N ARG A 77 3.38 0.83 -16.66
CA ARG A 77 2.89 -0.27 -15.83
C ARG A 77 4.02 -1.25 -15.53
N THR A 78 3.96 -1.91 -14.38
CA THR A 78 4.95 -2.91 -13.99
C THR A 78 4.41 -3.96 -13.02
N ASP A 79 5.02 -5.14 -13.08
CA ASP A 79 5.02 -6.19 -12.05
C ASP A 79 6.43 -6.33 -11.41
N LYS A 80 7.38 -5.47 -11.79
CA LYS A 80 8.78 -5.49 -11.37
C LYS A 80 9.28 -4.11 -10.96
N LEU A 81 10.10 -4.04 -9.92
CA LEU A 81 10.64 -2.77 -9.44
C LEU A 81 12.00 -2.94 -8.76
N GLU A 82 12.74 -1.85 -8.65
CA GLU A 82 13.94 -1.79 -7.83
C GLU A 82 13.56 -1.56 -6.37
N VAL A 83 14.02 -2.43 -5.47
CA VAL A 83 13.74 -2.32 -4.04
C VAL A 83 14.98 -1.80 -3.33
N SER A 84 14.78 -0.88 -2.38
CA SER A 84 15.81 -0.49 -1.42
C SER A 84 15.24 -0.49 0.00
N ILE A 85 15.96 -1.10 0.94
CA ILE A 85 15.63 -1.13 2.36
C ILE A 85 16.77 -0.47 3.12
N GLN A 86 16.44 0.43 4.04
CA GLN A 86 17.42 1.10 4.88
C GLN A 86 16.85 1.42 6.26
N ALA A 87 17.74 1.69 7.22
CA ALA A 87 17.33 2.22 8.51
C ALA A 87 16.62 3.57 8.33
N ALA A 88 15.55 3.78 9.10
CA ALA A 88 14.96 5.09 9.29
C ALA A 88 16.05 6.04 9.83
N PRO A 89 16.20 7.25 9.27
CA PRO A 89 17.14 8.23 9.77
C PRO A 89 16.77 8.57 11.22
N PRO A 90 17.77 8.74 12.11
CA PRO A 90 17.51 9.22 13.46
C PRO A 90 16.99 10.65 13.37
N SER A 91 15.72 10.89 13.71
CA SER A 91 15.16 12.24 13.78
C SER A 91 15.17 12.73 15.23
N GLU A 92 15.88 13.83 15.53
CA GLU A 92 15.80 14.51 16.83
C GLU A 92 14.63 15.53 16.90
N ALA A 93 14.00 15.87 15.77
CA ALA A 93 12.96 16.88 15.68
C ALA A 93 11.80 16.46 14.75
N SER A 94 10.58 16.52 15.30
CA SER A 94 9.24 16.50 14.69
C SER A 94 8.66 15.16 14.17
N GLU A 95 7.67 14.67 14.92
CA GLU A 95 6.33 14.15 14.56
C GLU A 95 6.11 13.08 13.48
N ALA A 96 7.08 12.72 12.63
CA ALA A 96 6.91 11.62 11.68
C ALA A 96 8.09 10.64 11.78
N ARG A 97 8.03 9.73 12.75
CA ARG A 97 8.85 8.52 12.69
C ARG A 97 8.53 7.84 11.36
N ILE A 98 9.53 7.74 10.48
CA ILE A 98 9.40 7.05 9.19
C ILE A 98 9.74 5.57 9.29
N GLU A 99 9.84 5.04 10.51
CA GLU A 99 9.89 3.61 10.75
C GLU A 99 8.67 2.95 10.13
N TRP A 100 8.86 1.78 9.52
CA TRP A 100 7.81 1.03 8.83
C TRP A 100 7.14 1.82 7.70
N ARG A 101 7.87 2.73 7.05
CA ARG A 101 7.38 3.47 5.88
C ARG A 101 7.82 2.79 4.59
N SER A 102 6.95 2.86 3.58
CA SER A 102 7.27 2.56 2.20
C SER A 102 7.02 3.78 1.30
N ASP A 103 7.76 3.88 0.21
CA ASP A 103 7.55 4.83 -0.89
C ASP A 103 7.62 4.04 -2.19
N LEU A 104 6.45 3.81 -2.80
CA LEU A 104 6.31 3.14 -4.08
C LEU A 104 6.14 4.20 -5.15
N GLY A 105 6.96 4.14 -6.20
CA GLY A 105 6.89 5.14 -7.24
C GLY A 105 7.42 4.72 -8.59
N TRP A 106 7.21 5.64 -9.51
CA TRP A 106 7.62 5.62 -10.90
C TRP A 106 8.30 6.95 -11.20
N LEU A 107 9.50 6.89 -11.76
CA LEU A 107 10.24 8.03 -12.27
C LEU A 107 10.22 7.95 -13.80
N ALA A 108 9.73 9.00 -14.47
CA ALA A 108 9.92 9.10 -15.91
C ALA A 108 11.41 9.15 -16.26
N ALA A 109 11.72 8.77 -17.50
CA ALA A 109 13.05 8.99 -18.04
C ALA A 109 13.39 10.48 -17.98
N ASP A 110 14.55 10.78 -17.40
CA ASP A 110 15.07 12.14 -17.27
C ASP A 110 16.40 12.21 -18.01
N TRP A 111 16.41 12.98 -19.09
CA TRP A 111 17.57 13.16 -19.95
C TRP A 111 18.66 13.99 -19.25
N GLU A 112 18.30 14.89 -18.32
CA GLU A 112 19.27 15.73 -17.60
C GLU A 112 20.16 14.86 -16.71
N THR A 113 19.55 13.90 -16.02
CA THR A 113 20.26 12.93 -15.18
C THR A 113 20.68 11.67 -15.93
N ARG A 114 20.31 11.54 -17.21
CA ARG A 114 20.44 10.33 -18.03
C ARG A 114 19.83 9.09 -17.36
N SER A 115 18.80 9.31 -16.56
CA SER A 115 18.09 8.25 -15.86
C SER A 115 17.06 7.64 -16.81
N ALA A 116 17.10 6.32 -16.96
CA ALA A 116 16.02 5.61 -17.60
C ALA A 116 14.75 5.69 -16.74
N GLU A 117 13.60 5.48 -17.38
CA GLU A 117 12.35 5.26 -16.65
C GLU A 117 12.53 4.09 -15.67
N CYS A 118 12.10 4.27 -14.42
CA CYS A 118 12.21 3.21 -13.43
C CYS A 118 11.04 3.18 -12.44
N TRP A 119 10.74 1.97 -11.98
CA TRP A 119 9.85 1.71 -10.88
C TRP A 119 10.67 1.38 -9.64
N TYR A 120 10.28 1.93 -8.49
CA TYR A 120 11.01 1.73 -7.26
C TYR A 120 10.07 1.49 -6.07
N LEU A 121 10.58 0.75 -5.09
CA LEU A 121 10.03 0.65 -3.75
C LEU A 121 11.15 0.94 -2.76
N GLN A 122 11.03 2.05 -2.03
CA GLN A 122 11.93 2.38 -0.94
C GLN A 122 11.24 2.10 0.39
N CYS A 123 11.93 1.36 1.26
CA CYS A 123 11.44 0.95 2.56
C CYS A 123 12.36 1.46 3.66
N TYR A 124 11.76 1.92 4.74
CA TYR A 124 12.42 2.38 5.94
C TYR A 124 11.99 1.49 7.10
N VAL A 125 12.95 0.89 7.79
CA VAL A 125 12.72 0.04 8.97
C VAL A 125 13.46 0.63 10.17
N PRO A 126 13.10 0.26 11.41
CA PRO A 126 13.89 0.63 12.59
C PRO A 126 15.38 0.25 12.44
N ALA A 127 16.25 0.99 13.12
CA ALA A 127 17.70 0.82 12.98
C ALA A 127 18.16 -0.57 13.43
N GLU A 128 17.54 -1.10 14.48
CA GLU A 128 17.74 -2.45 15.00
C GLU A 128 17.37 -3.52 13.95
N THR A 129 16.18 -3.40 13.34
CA THR A 129 15.73 -4.31 12.28
C THR A 129 16.66 -4.26 11.07
N PHE A 130 17.12 -3.06 10.67
CA PHE A 130 18.08 -2.95 9.59
C PHE A 130 19.44 -3.57 9.95
N SER A 131 19.88 -3.43 11.20
CA SER A 131 21.13 -4.04 11.67
C SER A 131 21.10 -5.55 11.59
N GLU A 132 19.97 -6.17 11.97
CA GLU A 132 19.76 -7.62 11.83
C GLU A 132 19.81 -8.04 10.35
N LEU A 133 19.10 -7.33 9.46
CA LEU A 133 19.15 -7.60 8.02
C LEU A 133 20.56 -7.45 7.43
N ASP A 134 21.29 -6.40 7.80
CA ASP A 134 22.67 -6.18 7.31
C ASP A 134 23.61 -7.28 7.81
N GLN A 135 23.39 -7.78 9.03
CA GLN A 135 24.14 -8.90 9.59
C GLN A 135 23.84 -10.19 8.83
N GLU A 136 22.57 -10.54 8.63
CA GLU A 136 22.16 -11.73 7.87
C GLU A 136 22.69 -11.71 6.43
N TYR A 137 22.72 -10.54 5.79
CA TYR A 137 23.34 -10.34 4.48
C TYR A 137 24.84 -10.63 4.51
N ARG A 138 25.58 -10.05 5.46
CA ARG A 138 27.03 -10.23 5.58
C ARG A 138 27.41 -11.67 5.89
N GLU A 139 26.55 -12.38 6.61
CA GLU A 139 26.73 -13.79 6.94
C GLU A 139 26.24 -14.73 5.81
N GLY A 140 25.73 -14.18 4.70
CA GLY A 140 25.31 -14.93 3.52
C GLY A 140 23.99 -15.69 3.66
N ARG A 141 23.23 -15.44 4.74
CA ARG A 141 21.94 -16.07 5.01
C ARG A 141 20.75 -15.32 4.42
N LEU A 142 20.91 -14.04 4.12
CA LEU A 142 19.89 -13.24 3.46
C LEU A 142 20.00 -13.36 1.93
N GLN A 143 19.12 -14.15 1.31
CA GLN A 143 19.04 -14.28 -0.16
C GLN A 143 17.74 -13.74 -0.75
N VAL A 144 16.64 -13.80 0.03
CA VAL A 144 15.32 -13.37 -0.41
C VAL A 144 14.64 -12.57 0.70
N LEU A 145 13.88 -11.55 0.30
CA LEU A 145 12.96 -10.82 1.18
C LEU A 145 11.53 -10.97 0.68
N SER A 146 10.57 -11.00 1.61
CA SER A 146 9.16 -10.81 1.34
C SER A 146 8.68 -9.55 2.06
N LEU A 147 8.07 -8.63 1.31
CA LEU A 147 7.54 -7.38 1.85
C LEU A 147 6.02 -7.35 1.69
N GLY A 148 5.33 -6.84 2.71
CA GLY A 148 3.91 -6.49 2.65
C GLY A 148 3.75 -4.98 2.75
N VAL A 149 3.34 -4.34 1.66
CA VAL A 149 3.22 -2.87 1.56
C VAL A 149 1.75 -2.47 1.50
N ARG A 150 1.34 -1.56 2.38
CA ARG A 150 -0.01 -0.98 2.39
C ARG A 150 0.07 0.48 1.98
N ALA A 151 -0.61 0.84 0.91
CA ALA A 151 -0.63 2.21 0.42
C ALA A 151 -2.02 2.55 -0.12
N ALA A 152 -2.45 3.79 0.09
CA ALA A 152 -3.70 4.32 -0.45
C ALA A 152 -3.53 4.57 -1.95
N MET A 153 -3.87 3.57 -2.74
CA MET A 153 -3.73 3.57 -4.19
C MET A 153 -5.11 3.50 -4.85
N TRP A 154 -5.19 3.93 -6.10
CA TRP A 154 -6.46 3.95 -6.82
C TRP A 154 -6.71 2.60 -7.49
N ALA A 155 -7.94 2.10 -7.42
CA ALA A 155 -8.32 0.85 -8.08
C ALA A 155 -9.74 0.97 -8.66
N PRO A 156 -10.10 0.14 -9.64
CA PRO A 156 -11.46 0.09 -10.17
C PRO A 156 -12.48 -0.16 -9.06
N TRP A 157 -13.56 0.62 -9.05
CA TRP A 157 -14.65 0.40 -8.11
C TRP A 157 -15.26 -1.00 -8.30
N SER A 158 -15.57 -1.70 -7.22
CA SER A 158 -16.32 -2.96 -7.28
C SER A 158 -17.38 -3.00 -6.18
N PRO A 159 -18.62 -3.43 -6.48
CA PRO A 159 -19.63 -3.65 -5.45
C PRO A 159 -19.33 -4.87 -4.57
N PHE A 160 -18.36 -5.71 -4.97
CA PHE A 160 -17.97 -6.90 -4.23
C PHE A 160 -16.71 -6.62 -3.39
N PRO A 161 -16.79 -6.64 -2.05
CA PRO A 161 -15.66 -6.30 -1.18
C PRO A 161 -14.50 -7.30 -1.27
N HIS A 162 -14.75 -8.51 -1.79
CA HIS A 162 -13.74 -9.56 -1.96
C HIS A 162 -13.23 -9.72 -3.39
N ALA A 163 -13.74 -8.93 -4.34
CA ALA A 163 -13.22 -8.99 -5.70
C ALA A 163 -11.80 -8.40 -5.75
N GLU A 164 -10.91 -9.05 -6.48
CA GLU A 164 -9.60 -8.48 -6.78
C GLU A 164 -9.79 -7.20 -7.59
N ARG A 165 -9.42 -6.06 -7.00
CA ARG A 165 -9.45 -4.74 -7.64
C ARG A 165 -8.07 -4.44 -8.19
N THR A 166 -7.85 -4.84 -9.43
CA THR A 166 -6.58 -4.72 -10.14
C THR A 166 -6.83 -4.18 -11.54
N PRO A 167 -5.86 -3.49 -12.16
CA PRO A 167 -4.56 -3.10 -11.63
C PRO A 167 -4.63 -1.96 -10.60
N TRP A 168 -3.53 -1.72 -9.87
CA TRP A 168 -3.41 -0.61 -8.93
C TRP A 168 -2.84 0.62 -9.63
N HIS A 169 -3.34 1.80 -9.28
CA HIS A 169 -2.98 3.03 -9.97
C HIS A 169 -2.34 4.07 -9.04
N LEU A 170 -1.19 4.58 -9.45
CA LEU A 170 -0.59 5.81 -8.93
C LEU A 170 -1.14 7.01 -9.69
N LEU A 171 -1.32 8.13 -9.00
CA LEU A 171 -1.59 9.40 -9.68
C LEU A 171 -0.29 9.96 -10.25
N PRO A 172 -0.28 10.40 -11.53
CA PRO A 172 0.86 11.10 -12.07
C PRO A 172 1.09 12.41 -11.30
N GLY A 173 2.35 12.73 -11.06
CA GLY A 173 2.74 14.03 -10.56
C GLY A 173 2.39 15.14 -11.54
N LYS A 174 2.52 16.38 -11.07
CA LYS A 174 2.24 17.57 -11.88
C LYS A 174 3.08 17.50 -13.17
N HIS A 175 2.43 17.67 -14.32
CA HIS A 175 3.04 17.56 -15.66
C HIS A 175 3.48 16.15 -16.10
N GLY A 176 3.06 15.08 -15.41
CA GLY A 176 3.31 13.70 -15.86
C GLY A 176 4.75 13.21 -15.67
N THR A 177 5.52 13.83 -14.78
CA THR A 177 6.96 13.56 -14.60
C THR A 177 7.24 12.35 -13.72
N SER A 178 6.66 12.28 -12.52
CA SER A 178 6.88 11.16 -11.58
C SER A 178 5.62 10.90 -10.78
N ALA A 179 5.35 9.65 -10.45
CA ALA A 179 4.21 9.25 -9.65
C ALA A 179 4.72 8.51 -8.41
N HIS A 180 4.21 8.81 -7.23
CA HIS A 180 4.57 8.06 -6.03
C HIS A 180 3.45 8.05 -5.01
N VAL A 181 3.49 7.06 -4.12
CA VAL A 181 2.60 6.95 -2.97
C VAL A 181 3.42 6.55 -1.75
N VAL A 182 3.18 7.25 -0.65
CA VAL A 182 3.72 6.88 0.66
C VAL A 182 2.76 5.91 1.33
N GLY A 183 3.31 4.83 1.86
CA GLY A 183 2.57 3.78 2.54
C GLY A 183 3.28 3.28 3.79
N GLU A 184 2.73 2.20 4.33
CA GLU A 184 3.25 1.45 5.46
C GLU A 184 3.87 0.14 4.97
N LEU A 185 5.07 -0.17 5.45
CA LEU A 185 5.65 -1.50 5.38
C LEU A 185 5.09 -2.32 6.55
N GLY A 186 3.99 -3.04 6.32
CA GLY A 186 3.31 -3.82 7.35
C GLY A 186 3.97 -5.16 7.68
N ALA A 187 4.82 -5.67 6.78
CA ALA A 187 5.55 -6.93 7.00
C ALA A 187 6.88 -6.97 6.24
N ILE A 188 7.88 -7.56 6.89
CA ILE A 188 9.16 -7.94 6.28
C ILE A 188 9.55 -9.34 6.80
N ASN A 189 9.80 -10.26 5.89
CA ASN A 189 10.31 -11.60 6.19
C ASN A 189 11.55 -11.85 5.35
N TRP A 190 12.50 -12.62 5.88
CA TRP A 190 13.75 -12.90 5.18
C TRP A 190 14.29 -14.30 5.45
N GLY A 191 15.15 -14.78 4.55
CA GLY A 191 15.84 -16.05 4.67
C GLY A 191 16.65 -16.43 3.43
N ASP A 192 17.15 -17.65 3.42
CA ASP A 192 17.79 -18.31 2.27
C ASP A 192 16.75 -18.84 1.29
N GLN A 193 15.58 -19.26 1.80
CA GLN A 193 14.37 -19.57 1.06
C GLN A 193 13.17 -19.03 1.82
N LEU A 194 12.25 -18.37 1.11
CA LEU A 194 10.93 -18.09 1.69
C LEU A 194 10.13 -19.40 1.70
N PRO A 195 9.27 -19.63 2.72
CA PRO A 195 8.27 -20.67 2.65
C PRO A 195 7.54 -20.51 1.32
N THR A 196 7.57 -21.56 0.48
CA THR A 196 6.73 -21.56 -0.70
C THR A 196 5.31 -21.50 -0.17
N GLU A 197 4.56 -20.42 -0.43
CA GLU A 197 3.15 -20.38 -0.08
C GLU A 197 2.54 -21.70 -0.56
N GLY A 198 2.03 -22.51 0.37
CA GLY A 198 1.38 -23.76 0.02
C GLY A 198 0.28 -23.48 -1.01
N PRO A 199 -0.07 -24.44 -1.88
CA PRO A 199 -1.08 -24.24 -2.90
C PRO A 199 -2.30 -23.57 -2.25
N LYS A 200 -2.72 -22.40 -2.77
CA LYS A 200 -3.87 -21.62 -2.30
C LYS A 200 -5.01 -22.61 -2.04
N ALA A 201 -5.21 -23.00 -0.78
CA ALA A 201 -6.22 -23.96 -0.43
C ALA A 201 -7.54 -23.28 -0.77
N GLY A 202 -8.20 -23.76 -1.83
CA GLY A 202 -9.56 -23.37 -2.14
C GLY A 202 -10.37 -23.48 -0.86
N HIS A 203 -11.17 -22.45 -0.57
CA HIS A 203 -12.07 -22.42 0.57
C HIS A 203 -12.86 -23.74 0.65
N GLN A 204 -12.40 -24.66 1.48
CA GLN A 204 -13.18 -25.77 1.98
C GLN A 204 -13.48 -25.43 3.43
N HIS A 205 -14.73 -25.03 3.68
CA HIS A 205 -15.31 -25.14 5.00
C HIS A 205 -15.33 -26.61 5.41
N SER A 206 -14.29 -27.08 6.08
CA SER A 206 -14.36 -28.30 6.86
C SER A 206 -14.86 -27.94 8.26
N HIS A 207 -16.16 -28.12 8.47
CA HIS A 207 -16.71 -28.34 9.80
C HIS A 207 -16.05 -29.58 10.38
N THR A 208 -15.18 -29.42 11.37
CA THR A 208 -14.82 -30.49 12.30
C THR A 208 -14.91 -29.96 13.71
N THR A 209 -15.95 -30.42 14.39
CA THR A 209 -16.15 -30.42 15.83
C THR A 209 -15.01 -31.12 16.55
N ASP A 210 -14.87 -30.74 17.81
CA ASP A 210 -14.19 -31.43 18.91
C ASP A 210 -12.65 -31.33 18.95
N THR A 211 -12.16 -30.46 19.83
CA THR A 211 -11.50 -30.81 21.11
C THR A 211 -10.43 -29.76 21.40
N ASP A 212 -10.71 -28.77 22.26
CA ASP A 212 -9.82 -28.44 23.40
C ASP A 212 -10.41 -27.32 24.27
N ASP A 213 -11.15 -27.78 25.27
CA ASP A 213 -11.98 -27.03 26.19
C ASP A 213 -11.21 -26.66 27.49
N ARG A 214 -9.92 -26.27 27.39
CA ARG A 214 -9.06 -26.17 28.60
C ARG A 214 -8.19 -24.93 28.81
N LEU A 215 -8.32 -23.87 28.02
CA LEU A 215 -7.46 -22.67 28.19
C LEU A 215 -8.17 -21.33 28.43
N LEU A 216 -9.46 -21.32 28.80
CA LEU A 216 -10.18 -20.08 29.11
C LEU A 216 -10.79 -20.07 30.52
N GLN A 217 -9.96 -20.22 31.54
CA GLN A 217 -10.27 -19.76 32.89
C GLN A 217 -9.07 -19.07 33.51
N ARG A 218 -8.90 -17.78 33.22
CA ARG A 218 -8.49 -16.71 34.15
C ARG A 218 -7.94 -15.51 33.37
N THR A 219 -8.82 -14.57 33.06
CA THR A 219 -8.66 -13.12 33.34
C THR A 219 -9.85 -12.36 32.73
N ALA A 220 -10.95 -12.29 33.49
CA ALA A 220 -11.73 -11.05 33.56
C ALA A 220 -10.87 -10.11 34.44
N GLU A 221 -10.70 -8.81 34.15
CA GLU A 221 -11.74 -7.79 34.07
C GLU A 221 -11.27 -6.59 33.20
N ALA A 222 -12.11 -6.15 32.25
CA ALA A 222 -12.07 -4.81 31.64
C ALA A 222 -13.46 -4.48 31.01
N PRO A 223 -13.86 -3.21 30.90
CA PRO A 223 -15.25 -2.80 31.10
C PRO A 223 -16.14 -2.96 29.85
N ARG A 224 -17.28 -3.60 30.05
CA ARG A 224 -18.42 -3.64 29.12
C ARG A 224 -19.16 -2.30 29.14
N SER A 225 -18.75 -1.31 28.33
CA SER A 225 -19.55 -0.09 28.16
C SER A 225 -19.58 0.54 26.76
N SER A 226 -18.80 0.07 25.79
CA SER A 226 -18.69 0.74 24.48
C SER A 226 -19.68 0.28 23.40
N ALA A 227 -20.23 -0.94 23.48
CA ALA A 227 -21.07 -1.47 22.41
C ALA A 227 -22.55 -1.03 22.43
N ARG A 228 -23.10 -0.62 23.59
CA ARG A 228 -24.47 -0.06 23.66
C ARG A 228 -24.52 1.42 23.25
N ALA A 229 -23.48 2.19 23.57
CA ALA A 229 -23.42 3.62 23.24
C ALA A 229 -23.43 3.91 21.72
N ILE A 230 -22.84 3.02 20.91
CA ILE A 230 -22.80 3.19 19.44
C ILE A 230 -24.17 2.85 18.80
N ARG A 231 -24.90 1.88 19.37
CA ARG A 231 -26.23 1.50 18.86
C ARG A 231 -27.29 2.57 19.13
N ASP A 232 -27.19 3.25 20.28
CA ASP A 232 -28.15 4.29 20.65
C ASP A 232 -27.89 5.63 19.93
N ALA A 233 -26.66 5.88 19.46
CA ALA A 233 -26.31 7.11 18.73
C ALA A 233 -26.73 7.12 17.24
N LEU A 234 -26.85 5.95 16.59
CA LEU A 234 -27.14 5.84 15.16
C LEU A 234 -28.64 5.77 14.82
N THR A 235 -29.49 5.50 15.82
CA THR A 235 -30.93 5.31 15.61
C THR A 235 -31.68 6.60 15.19
N PRO A 236 -31.43 7.81 15.75
CA PRO A 236 -32.18 9.00 15.35
C PRO A 236 -31.81 9.52 13.94
N TYR A 237 -30.57 9.30 13.48
CA TYR A 237 -30.13 9.78 12.15
C TYR A 237 -30.73 8.98 10.99
N MET A 238 -30.97 7.69 11.19
CA MET A 238 -31.60 6.81 10.20
C MET A 238 -33.06 7.18 9.93
N TRP A 239 -33.83 7.54 10.97
CA TRP A 239 -35.23 7.98 10.81
C TRP A 239 -35.35 9.36 10.17
N GLY A 240 -34.39 10.26 10.42
CA GLY A 240 -34.34 11.58 9.78
C GLY A 240 -34.20 11.50 8.25
N MET A 241 -33.30 10.64 7.75
CA MET A 241 -33.11 10.48 6.31
C MET A 241 -34.33 9.87 5.60
N ILE A 242 -34.98 8.86 6.21
CA ILE A 242 -36.19 8.25 5.63
C ILE A 242 -37.31 9.29 5.49
N THR A 243 -37.45 10.18 6.47
CA THR A 243 -38.49 11.22 6.45
C THR A 243 -38.25 12.25 5.34
N VAL A 244 -37.00 12.67 5.14
CA VAL A 244 -36.62 13.60 4.06
C VAL A 244 -36.85 12.98 2.69
N ILE A 245 -36.50 11.71 2.50
CA ILE A 245 -36.72 10.99 1.23
C ILE A 245 -38.21 10.89 0.92
N CYS A 246 -39.06 10.53 1.90
CA CYS A 246 -40.50 10.47 1.71
C CYS A 246 -41.10 11.85 1.37
N LEU A 247 -40.61 12.93 1.98
CA LEU A 247 -41.10 14.28 1.70
C LEU A 247 -40.76 14.73 0.28
N LEU A 248 -39.54 14.42 -0.20
CA LEU A 248 -39.11 14.73 -1.56
C LEU A 248 -39.92 13.97 -2.61
N VAL A 249 -40.24 12.70 -2.35
CA VAL A 249 -41.12 11.89 -3.22
C VAL A 249 -42.52 12.48 -3.28
N ILE A 250 -43.10 12.90 -2.15
CA ILE A 250 -44.44 13.50 -2.12
C ILE A 250 -44.47 14.83 -2.88
N ILE A 251 -43.43 15.65 -2.75
CA ILE A 251 -43.31 16.92 -3.49
C ILE A 251 -43.24 16.65 -4.99
N ALA A 252 -42.38 15.71 -5.42
CA ALA A 252 -42.21 15.37 -6.83
C ALA A 252 -43.50 14.84 -7.49
N VAL A 253 -44.29 14.06 -6.75
CA VAL A 253 -45.59 13.53 -7.22
C VAL A 253 -46.67 14.61 -7.31
N ARG A 254 -46.56 15.71 -6.55
CA ARG A 254 -47.51 16.82 -6.60
C ARG A 254 -47.19 17.87 -7.66
N SER A 255 -45.96 17.92 -8.16
CA SER A 255 -45.51 18.90 -9.14
C SER A 255 -45.45 18.37 -10.59
N GLY A 256 -45.92 17.15 -10.84
CA GLY A 256 -46.16 16.59 -12.17
C GLY A 256 -47.62 16.27 -12.38
#